data_AF-A0A925LNG0-F1
#
_entry.id   AF-A0A925LNG0-F1
#
_cell.length_a   1.000
_cell.length_b   1.000
_cell.length_c   1.000
_cell.angle_alpha   90.00
_cell.angle_beta   90.00
_cell.angle_gamma   90.00
#
_symmetry.space_group_name_H-M   'P 1'
#
loop_
_entity.id
_entity.type
_entity.pdbx_description
1 polymer ?
#
loop_
_entity_poly.entity_id
_entity_poly.type
_entity_poly.pdbx_seq_one_letter_code
_entity_poly.pdbx_strand_id
1 'polypeptide(L)'
;MNLHEKNTSAVDRWRLAEDLVEAALVDTVYGDLYLQRARDFLEPCLSESEFAVLQRLETEVLNLPNRIFVAMKQANWIEVKELSSRMSSLKRTLKEKENLRMFGEKIYKPGEPPLDPFSPGLQGFAGNGDPQALLHKFSTQLERLQTADPDWQGFYAARKIAMATMKTYSPKASEEAELTGSRIEQKAFEALNSGDYTNLEKIAALMEKEESDEAERTTGSIWRFTGKAQELTIQFSQEILEQAQDKGLSPVRLAAGSRFLNLSSDDLASIYQRLWHPTFTDEISRQGADWRKKEIQLPVDAPAAFRDLVELFSLNPFVNSGGARFVPVLAEEDVLIEDFDEPDAGTETPASTLLSSLGFKDRRGLSRISIEKALIERGNTIVRDIGLDPRAFRLICIPPDVYGRVGVQRGWGQKPLWTHFDGYMGMKNGNLRALAGGDVRFGGLFDLVGISRDYDSDHIMARFAVVQRRRLETVG
;
A
#
# COMPACT_ATOMS: atom_id res chain seq x y z
N MET A 1 -2.10 34.73 -6.21
CA MET A 1 -2.72 34.83 -4.88
C MET A 1 -4.09 35.48 -5.06
N ASN A 2 -5.13 34.68 -5.25
CA ASN A 2 -6.40 35.12 -5.84
C ASN A 2 -7.49 35.30 -4.76
N LEU A 3 -8.30 36.33 -4.91
CA LEU A 3 -9.30 36.86 -3.95
C LEU A 3 -10.52 35.94 -3.65
N HIS A 4 -10.39 34.62 -3.82
CA HIS A 4 -11.46 33.64 -3.53
C HIS A 4 -11.24 32.81 -2.26
N GLU A 5 -10.13 33.00 -1.54
CA GLU A 5 -9.85 32.29 -0.27
C GLU A 5 -10.75 32.68 0.93
N LYS A 6 -11.71 33.60 0.78
CA LYS A 6 -12.26 34.32 1.93
C LYS A 6 -13.62 33.89 2.48
N ASN A 7 -14.35 32.91 1.95
CA ASN A 7 -15.72 32.65 2.47
C ASN A 7 -16.16 31.19 2.58
N THR A 8 -15.24 30.24 2.72
CA THR A 8 -15.62 28.93 3.28
C THR A 8 -15.68 29.08 4.80
N SER A 9 -16.88 28.99 5.39
CA SER A 9 -17.03 29.07 6.85
C SER A 9 -16.17 28.00 7.52
N ALA A 10 -15.76 28.20 8.78
CA ALA A 10 -14.95 27.19 9.47
C ALA A 10 -15.61 25.81 9.41
N VAL A 11 -16.94 25.75 9.61
CA VAL A 11 -17.76 24.53 9.53
C VAL A 11 -17.66 23.85 8.15
N ASP A 12 -17.66 24.64 7.08
CA ASP A 12 -17.56 24.10 5.72
C ASP A 12 -16.16 23.54 5.44
N ARG A 13 -15.09 24.17 5.96
CA ARG A 13 -13.71 23.64 5.84
C ARG A 13 -13.54 22.31 6.55
N TRP A 14 -14.14 22.19 7.74
CA TRP A 14 -14.13 20.95 8.52
C TRP A 14 -14.79 19.81 7.78
N ARG A 15 -16.00 20.04 7.28
CA ARG A 15 -16.74 19.04 6.51
C ARG A 15 -16.01 18.64 5.23
N LEU A 16 -15.37 19.61 4.57
CA LEU A 16 -14.58 19.36 3.37
C LEU A 16 -13.35 18.49 3.69
N ALA A 17 -12.62 18.79 4.75
CA ALA A 17 -11.48 17.98 5.18
C ALA A 17 -11.89 16.57 5.62
N GLU A 18 -13.06 16.41 6.25
CA GLU A 18 -13.66 15.11 6.55
C GLU A 18 -13.89 14.30 5.28
N ASP A 19 -14.52 14.93 4.28
CA ASP A 19 -14.82 14.28 3.01
C ASP A 19 -13.55 13.86 2.26
N LEU A 20 -12.48 14.65 2.34
CA LEU A 20 -11.18 14.32 1.75
C LEU A 20 -10.48 13.18 2.47
N VAL A 21 -10.50 13.16 3.81
CA VAL A 21 -9.89 12.08 4.59
C VAL A 21 -10.62 10.76 4.38
N GLU A 22 -11.96 10.78 4.30
CA GLU A 22 -12.74 9.59 3.96
C GLU A 22 -12.47 9.13 2.51
N ALA A 23 -12.38 10.06 1.56
CA ALA A 23 -12.03 9.75 0.18
C ALA A 23 -10.67 9.04 0.07
N ALA A 24 -9.70 9.44 0.89
CA ALA A 24 -8.36 8.85 0.91
C ALA A 24 -8.34 7.36 1.31
N LEU A 25 -9.37 6.89 2.03
CA LEU A 25 -9.51 5.49 2.44
C LEU A 25 -10.15 4.61 1.36
N VAL A 26 -10.80 5.22 0.37
CA VAL A 26 -11.53 4.52 -0.70
C VAL A 26 -10.76 4.58 -2.01
N ASP A 27 -10.31 5.77 -2.41
CA ASP A 27 -9.53 6.00 -3.63
C ASP A 27 -8.03 6.06 -3.29
N THR A 28 -7.54 4.95 -2.76
CA THR A 28 -6.25 4.82 -2.04
C THR A 28 -5.03 5.20 -2.89
N VAL A 29 -5.07 4.92 -4.20
CA VAL A 29 -4.01 5.31 -5.16
C VAL A 29 -3.78 6.82 -5.17
N TYR A 30 -4.83 7.62 -4.91
CA TYR A 30 -4.82 9.08 -4.83
C TYR A 30 -4.95 9.59 -3.39
N GLY A 31 -4.86 8.70 -2.39
CA GLY A 31 -5.05 9.02 -0.97
C GLY A 31 -4.15 10.14 -0.48
N ASP A 32 -2.89 10.15 -0.89
CA ASP A 32 -1.91 11.18 -0.55
C ASP A 32 -2.31 12.57 -1.07
N LEU A 33 -2.96 12.65 -2.24
CA LEU A 33 -3.46 13.91 -2.81
C LEU A 33 -4.63 14.43 -1.99
N TYR A 34 -5.60 13.58 -1.65
CA TYR A 34 -6.72 13.97 -0.79
C TYR A 34 -6.25 14.42 0.59
N LEU A 35 -5.30 13.69 1.20
CA LEU A 35 -4.72 14.06 2.49
C LEU A 35 -3.93 15.37 2.42
N GLN A 36 -3.15 15.60 1.36
CA GLN A 36 -2.48 16.88 1.15
C GLN A 36 -3.50 18.02 1.02
N ARG A 37 -4.56 17.83 0.23
CA ARG A 37 -5.61 18.85 0.07
C ARG A 37 -6.34 19.09 1.40
N ALA A 38 -6.56 18.06 2.21
CA ALA A 38 -7.14 18.20 3.56
C ALA A 38 -6.22 19.01 4.49
N ARG A 39 -4.90 18.82 4.42
CA ARG A 39 -3.91 19.65 5.15
C ARG A 39 -4.04 21.10 4.73
N ASP A 40 -4.05 21.39 3.42
CA ASP A 40 -4.14 22.76 2.92
C ASP A 40 -5.38 23.49 3.46
N PHE A 41 -6.53 22.80 3.56
CA PHE A 41 -7.76 23.38 4.12
C PHE A 41 -7.72 23.56 5.65
N LEU A 42 -7.05 22.66 6.37
CA LEU A 42 -6.97 22.68 7.82
C LEU A 42 -5.79 23.49 8.37
N GLU A 43 -4.79 23.83 7.55
CA GLU A 43 -3.56 24.54 7.96
C GLU A 43 -3.82 25.76 8.88
N PRO A 44 -4.84 26.61 8.65
CA PRO A 44 -5.11 27.75 9.54
C PRO A 44 -5.58 27.39 10.96
N CYS A 45 -6.01 26.15 11.18
CA CYS A 45 -6.60 25.67 12.44
C CYS A 45 -5.85 24.46 13.03
N LEU A 46 -5.11 23.74 12.19
CA LEU A 46 -4.39 22.52 12.53
C LEU A 46 -3.20 22.34 11.58
N SER A 47 -2.14 23.09 11.82
CA SER A 47 -0.83 22.79 11.23
C SER A 47 -0.18 21.56 11.87
N GLU A 48 0.85 20.99 11.24
CA GLU A 48 1.64 19.90 11.85
C GLU A 48 2.23 20.32 13.20
N SER A 49 2.66 21.58 13.32
CA SER A 49 3.22 22.11 14.57
C SER A 49 2.19 22.17 15.70
N GLU A 50 0.95 22.55 15.38
CA GLU A 50 -0.16 22.58 16.35
C GLU A 50 -0.56 21.16 16.75
N PHE A 51 -0.58 20.22 15.79
CA PHE A 51 -0.82 18.82 16.10
C PHE A 51 0.26 18.23 17.01
N ALA A 52 1.54 18.55 16.77
CA ALA A 52 2.64 18.15 17.65
C ALA A 52 2.48 18.73 19.08
N VAL A 53 1.95 19.94 19.22
CA VAL A 53 1.59 20.51 20.53
C VAL A 53 0.49 19.69 21.19
N LEU A 54 -0.57 19.31 20.47
CA LEU A 54 -1.64 18.45 21.02
C LEU A 54 -1.10 17.10 21.52
N GLN A 55 -0.20 16.47 20.77
CA GLN A 55 0.43 15.20 21.17
C GLN A 55 1.29 15.36 22.45
N ARG A 56 1.97 16.49 22.61
CA ARG A 56 2.71 16.80 23.85
C ARG A 56 1.78 16.97 25.05
N LEU A 57 0.64 17.64 24.86
CA LEU A 57 -0.37 17.79 25.93
C LEU A 57 -0.95 16.43 26.35
N GLU A 58 -1.21 15.53 25.39
CA GLU A 58 -1.67 14.16 25.67
C GLU A 58 -0.63 13.36 26.47
N THR A 59 0.62 13.41 26.03
CA THR A 59 1.75 12.78 26.74
C THR A 59 1.89 13.33 28.16
N GLU A 60 1.70 14.64 28.34
CA GLU A 60 1.75 15.27 29.65
C GLU A 60 0.63 14.75 30.58
N VAL A 61 -0.60 14.66 30.08
CA VAL A 61 -1.73 14.12 30.84
C VAL A 61 -1.51 12.67 31.25
N LEU A 62 -0.85 11.86 30.41
CA LEU A 62 -0.49 10.47 30.74
C LEU A 62 0.59 10.39 31.85
N ASN A 63 1.49 11.36 31.91
CA ASN A 63 2.60 11.38 32.88
C ASN A 63 2.23 12.01 34.23
N LEU A 64 1.25 12.92 34.28
CA LEU A 64 0.84 13.63 35.49
C LEU A 64 0.39 12.72 36.66
N PRO A 65 -0.33 11.60 36.46
CA PRO A 65 -0.69 10.68 37.54
C PRO A 65 0.51 10.18 38.36
N ASN A 66 1.60 9.82 37.68
CA ASN A 66 2.82 9.37 38.34
C ASN A 66 3.48 10.48 39.15
N ARG A 67 3.50 11.71 38.62
CA ARG A 67 4.04 12.88 39.33
C ARG A 67 3.21 13.24 40.57
N ILE A 68 1.89 13.20 40.45
CA ILE A 68 0.97 13.41 41.58
C ILE A 68 1.23 12.34 42.66
N PHE A 69 1.36 11.07 42.27
CA PHE A 69 1.66 9.99 43.21
C PHE A 69 2.99 10.18 43.94
N VAL A 70 4.04 10.64 43.25
CA VAL A 70 5.33 10.96 43.88
C VAL A 70 5.20 12.12 44.87
N ALA A 71 4.51 13.20 44.50
CA ALA A 71 4.27 14.34 45.40
C ALA A 71 3.44 13.95 46.64
N MET A 72 2.47 13.05 46.48
CA MET A 72 1.71 12.47 47.59
C MET A 72 2.61 11.67 48.55
N LYS A 73 3.54 10.85 48.02
CA LYS A 73 4.51 10.11 48.86
C LYS A 73 5.42 11.04 49.66
N GLN A 74 5.73 12.21 49.12
CA GLN A 74 6.57 13.22 49.79
C GLN A 74 5.77 14.15 50.71
N ALA A 75 4.44 13.94 50.85
CA ALA A 75 3.53 14.81 51.57
C ALA A 75 3.55 16.29 51.09
N ASN A 76 3.96 16.54 49.84
CA ASN A 76 3.97 17.87 49.24
C ASN A 76 2.57 18.22 48.69
N TRP A 77 1.64 18.56 49.59
CA TRP A 77 0.24 18.81 49.23
C TRP A 77 0.01 20.05 48.36
N ILE A 78 0.93 21.02 48.38
CA ILE A 78 0.89 22.19 47.49
C ILE A 78 1.08 21.73 46.04
N GLU A 79 2.14 20.95 45.80
CA GLU A 79 2.43 20.39 44.47
C GLU A 79 1.32 19.44 43.99
N VAL A 80 0.75 18.62 44.87
CA VAL A 80 -0.40 17.76 44.54
C VAL A 80 -1.59 18.59 44.02
N LYS A 81 -1.91 19.72 44.67
CA LYS A 81 -3.00 20.60 44.26
C LYS A 81 -2.72 21.24 42.90
N GLU A 82 -1.50 21.72 42.68
CA GLU A 82 -1.09 22.34 41.42
C GLU A 82 -1.14 21.35 40.25
N LEU A 83 -0.54 20.18 40.41
CA LEU A 83 -0.53 19.12 39.38
C LEU A 83 -1.94 18.61 39.08
N SER A 84 -2.81 18.48 40.08
CA SER A 84 -4.21 18.07 39.88
C SER A 84 -5.03 19.11 39.13
N SER A 85 -4.84 20.40 39.44
CA SER A 85 -5.47 21.51 38.72
C SER A 85 -5.01 21.57 37.27
N ARG A 86 -3.69 21.45 37.06
CA ARG A 86 -3.08 21.39 35.72
C ARG A 86 -3.63 20.21 34.91
N MET A 87 -3.68 19.01 35.49
CA MET A 87 -4.26 17.83 34.83
C MET A 87 -5.71 18.05 34.41
N SER A 88 -6.51 18.69 35.26
CA SER A 88 -7.93 18.99 34.96
C SER A 88 -8.06 20.00 33.82
N SER A 89 -7.23 21.04 33.82
CA SER A 89 -7.20 22.04 32.74
C SER A 89 -6.78 21.40 31.40
N LEU A 90 -5.73 20.58 31.41
CA LEU A 90 -5.26 19.90 30.20
C LEU A 90 -6.29 18.93 29.65
N LYS A 91 -6.95 18.13 30.50
CA LYS A 91 -8.05 17.24 30.09
C LYS A 91 -9.20 18.01 29.45
N ARG A 92 -9.54 19.19 29.97
CA ARG A 92 -10.57 20.07 29.38
C ARG A 92 -10.14 20.55 28.00
N THR A 93 -8.90 21.06 27.85
CA THR A 93 -8.38 21.52 26.56
C THR A 93 -8.32 20.39 25.52
N LEU A 94 -7.88 19.19 25.90
CA LEU A 94 -7.87 18.02 25.01
C LEU A 94 -9.30 17.65 24.58
N LYS A 95 -10.27 17.70 25.49
CA LYS A 95 -11.68 17.45 25.17
C LYS A 95 -12.27 18.50 24.22
N GLU A 96 -11.93 19.78 24.40
CA GLU A 96 -12.34 20.87 23.51
C GLU A 96 -11.75 20.71 22.11
N LYS A 97 -10.53 20.15 22.01
CA LYS A 97 -9.80 19.95 20.76
C LYS A 97 -9.83 18.51 20.24
N GLU A 98 -10.78 17.70 20.69
CA GLU A 98 -10.81 16.27 20.38
C GLU A 98 -10.93 16.01 18.87
N ASN A 99 -11.79 16.77 18.18
CA ASN A 99 -11.93 16.65 16.73
C ASN A 99 -10.62 16.99 16.00
N LEU A 100 -9.97 18.11 16.37
CA LEU A 100 -8.65 18.50 15.82
C LEU A 100 -7.62 17.39 16.02
N ARG A 101 -7.62 16.75 17.19
CA ARG A 101 -6.72 15.64 17.50
C ARG A 101 -7.01 14.42 16.63
N MET A 102 -8.27 14.01 16.50
CA MET A 102 -8.66 12.88 15.64
C MET A 102 -8.30 13.13 14.17
N PHE A 103 -8.51 14.34 13.67
CA PHE A 103 -8.10 14.71 12.31
C PHE A 103 -6.59 14.71 12.14
N GLY A 104 -5.86 15.29 13.10
CA GLY A 104 -4.42 15.31 13.08
C GLY A 104 -3.80 13.90 13.08
N GLU A 105 -4.38 12.96 13.83
CA GLU A 105 -3.97 11.55 13.79
C GLU A 105 -4.17 10.93 12.40
N LYS A 106 -5.28 11.21 11.70
CA LYS A 106 -5.52 10.68 10.35
C LYS A 106 -4.64 11.32 9.27
N ILE A 107 -4.24 12.58 9.48
CA ILE A 107 -3.57 13.38 8.46
C ILE A 107 -2.04 13.37 8.63
N TYR A 108 -1.53 13.53 9.84
CA TYR A 108 -0.10 13.74 10.11
C TYR A 108 0.60 12.49 10.64
N LYS A 109 -0.12 11.53 11.20
CA LYS A 109 0.51 10.31 11.71
C LYS A 109 0.59 9.25 10.61
N PRO A 110 1.77 8.67 10.36
CA PRO A 110 1.89 7.56 9.43
C PRO A 110 1.18 6.32 10.00
N GLY A 111 0.00 6.02 9.45
CA GLY A 111 -0.78 4.83 9.78
C GLY A 111 -0.36 3.60 8.96
N GLU A 112 -1.09 2.51 9.08
CA GLU A 112 -1.07 1.46 8.05
C GLU A 112 -1.66 2.02 6.75
N PRO A 113 -1.05 1.72 5.58
CA PRO A 113 -1.58 2.19 4.32
C PRO A 113 -2.98 1.58 4.10
N PRO A 114 -3.98 2.39 3.72
CA PRO A 114 -5.32 1.88 3.46
C PRO A 114 -5.29 0.94 2.26
N LEU A 115 -6.03 -0.17 2.35
CA LEU A 115 -6.15 -1.13 1.28
C LEU A 115 -7.30 -0.75 0.36
N ASP A 116 -7.07 -0.83 -0.96
CA ASP A 116 -8.09 -0.59 -1.96
C ASP A 116 -9.25 -1.59 -1.78
N PRO A 117 -10.46 -1.13 -1.42
CA PRO A 117 -11.60 -2.01 -1.20
C PRO A 117 -12.11 -2.70 -2.48
N PHE A 118 -11.73 -2.19 -3.66
CA PHE A 118 -12.19 -2.71 -4.94
C PHE A 118 -11.19 -3.63 -5.61
N SER A 119 -9.95 -3.68 -5.10
CA SER A 119 -8.94 -4.64 -5.54
C SER A 119 -9.40 -6.08 -5.28
N PRO A 120 -9.46 -6.95 -6.32
CA PRO A 120 -9.76 -8.36 -6.10
C PRO A 120 -8.85 -9.02 -5.05
N GLY A 121 -9.35 -10.03 -4.33
CA GLY A 121 -8.56 -10.72 -3.31
C GLY A 121 -8.17 -9.89 -2.08
N LEU A 122 -8.50 -8.59 -2.02
CA LEU A 122 -8.28 -7.72 -0.85
C LEU A 122 -9.57 -7.38 -0.09
N GLN A 123 -10.74 -7.79 -0.59
CA GLN A 123 -12.03 -7.45 0.01
C GLN A 123 -12.18 -7.99 1.45
N GLY A 124 -11.55 -9.12 1.78
CA GLY A 124 -11.51 -9.67 3.14
C GLY A 124 -10.62 -8.89 4.12
N PHE A 125 -9.73 -8.02 3.63
CA PHE A 125 -8.83 -7.21 4.46
C PHE A 125 -9.28 -5.77 4.61
N ALA A 126 -9.95 -5.21 3.60
CA ALA A 126 -10.28 -3.79 3.58
C ALA A 126 -11.24 -3.39 4.72
N GLY A 127 -11.87 -4.34 5.41
CA GLY A 127 -12.80 -4.10 6.53
C GLY A 127 -14.04 -3.29 6.15
N ASN A 128 -14.17 -2.99 4.86
CA ASN A 128 -15.22 -2.17 4.29
C ASN A 128 -16.41 -3.09 4.01
N GLY A 129 -17.62 -2.61 4.30
CA GLY A 129 -18.87 -3.36 4.10
C GLY A 129 -19.15 -3.66 2.62
N ASP A 130 -20.42 -3.78 2.24
CA ASP A 130 -20.79 -4.05 0.84
C ASP A 130 -20.08 -3.08 -0.14
N PRO A 131 -19.24 -3.60 -1.07
CA PRO A 131 -18.51 -2.76 -2.02
C PRO A 131 -19.41 -1.85 -2.86
N GLN A 132 -20.63 -2.30 -3.18
CA GLN A 132 -21.57 -1.48 -3.95
C GLN A 132 -22.10 -0.30 -3.14
N ALA A 133 -22.44 -0.52 -1.86
CA ALA A 133 -22.82 0.55 -0.95
C ALA A 133 -21.68 1.56 -0.75
N LEU A 134 -20.43 1.06 -0.68
CA LEU A 134 -19.25 1.93 -0.58
C LEU A 134 -19.07 2.80 -1.83
N LEU A 135 -19.18 2.23 -3.04
CA LEU A 135 -19.12 3.01 -4.28
C LEU A 135 -20.20 4.09 -4.33
N HIS A 136 -21.44 3.77 -3.92
CA HIS A 136 -22.52 4.75 -3.90
C HIS A 136 -22.26 5.88 -2.91
N LYS A 137 -21.81 5.56 -1.69
CA LYS A 137 -21.40 6.56 -0.68
C LYS A 137 -20.30 7.45 -1.23
N PHE A 138 -19.28 6.85 -1.84
CA PHE A 138 -18.12 7.56 -2.37
C PHE A 138 -18.48 8.46 -3.56
N SER A 139 -19.34 8.00 -4.47
CA SER A 139 -19.85 8.82 -5.58
C SER A 139 -20.58 10.07 -5.08
N THR A 140 -21.44 9.91 -4.05
CA THR A 140 -22.12 11.04 -3.40
C THR A 140 -21.12 12.00 -2.75
N GLN A 141 -20.06 11.47 -2.14
CA GLN A 141 -19.00 12.27 -1.54
C GLN A 141 -18.21 13.07 -2.58
N LEU A 142 -17.86 12.46 -3.72
CA LEU A 142 -17.21 13.15 -4.83
C LEU A 142 -18.08 14.29 -5.40
N GLU A 143 -19.40 14.13 -5.46
CA GLU A 143 -20.31 15.22 -5.85
C GLU A 143 -20.28 16.40 -4.88
N ARG A 144 -20.21 16.13 -3.57
CA ARG A 144 -20.05 17.17 -2.55
C ARG A 144 -18.72 17.89 -2.70
N LEU A 145 -17.63 17.14 -2.82
CA LEU A 145 -16.28 17.68 -3.03
C LEU A 145 -16.21 18.53 -4.30
N GLN A 146 -16.81 18.06 -5.39
CA GLN A 146 -16.89 18.79 -6.66
C GLN A 146 -17.61 20.14 -6.52
N THR A 147 -18.60 20.24 -5.63
CA THR A 147 -19.35 21.48 -5.39
C THR A 147 -18.60 22.41 -4.44
N ALA A 148 -17.93 21.86 -3.43
CA ALA A 148 -17.33 22.61 -2.33
C ALA A 148 -15.86 23.01 -2.56
N ASP A 149 -15.13 22.35 -3.48
CA ASP A 149 -13.75 22.66 -3.85
C ASP A 149 -13.60 22.89 -5.37
N PRO A 150 -13.79 24.14 -5.84
CA PRO A 150 -13.74 24.49 -7.26
C PRO A 150 -12.38 24.24 -7.93
N ASP A 151 -11.27 24.36 -7.21
CA ASP A 151 -9.92 24.19 -7.81
C ASP A 151 -9.66 22.73 -8.22
N TRP A 152 -10.37 21.79 -7.60
CA TRP A 152 -10.26 20.35 -7.84
C TRP A 152 -11.50 19.77 -8.52
N GLN A 153 -12.44 20.61 -8.95
CA GLN A 153 -13.69 20.19 -9.59
C GLN A 153 -13.47 19.16 -10.72
N GLY A 154 -12.53 19.44 -11.62
CA GLY A 154 -12.20 18.56 -12.75
C GLY A 154 -11.60 17.23 -12.31
N PHE A 155 -10.81 17.23 -11.23
CA PHE A 155 -10.22 16.01 -10.67
C PHE A 155 -11.30 15.11 -10.07
N TYR A 156 -12.20 15.65 -9.23
CA TYR A 156 -13.30 14.86 -8.65
C TYR A 156 -14.25 14.32 -9.71
N ALA A 157 -14.55 15.11 -10.75
CA ALA A 157 -15.36 14.67 -11.87
C ALA A 157 -14.71 13.47 -12.61
N ALA A 158 -13.41 13.55 -12.88
CA ALA A 158 -12.67 12.45 -13.51
C ALA A 158 -12.66 11.19 -12.63
N ARG A 159 -12.44 11.32 -11.32
CA ARG A 159 -12.48 10.18 -10.39
C ARG A 159 -13.87 9.57 -10.29
N LYS A 160 -14.93 10.38 -10.30
CA LYS A 160 -16.32 9.87 -10.32
C LYS A 160 -16.59 9.01 -11.55
N ILE A 161 -16.12 9.45 -12.73
CA ILE A 161 -16.23 8.67 -13.97
C ILE A 161 -15.46 7.36 -13.84
N ALA A 162 -14.22 7.39 -13.33
CA ALA A 162 -13.41 6.19 -13.13
C ALA A 162 -14.10 5.19 -12.18
N MET A 163 -14.63 5.65 -11.04
CA MET A 163 -15.35 4.81 -10.08
C MET A 163 -16.62 4.19 -10.66
N ALA A 164 -17.35 4.90 -11.52
CA ALA A 164 -18.53 4.36 -12.19
C ALA A 164 -18.20 3.22 -13.17
N THR A 165 -16.96 3.14 -13.65
CA THR A 165 -16.50 2.05 -14.52
C THR A 165 -15.96 0.83 -13.76
N MET A 166 -15.80 0.93 -12.43
CA MET A 166 -15.34 -0.20 -11.63
C MET A 166 -16.39 -1.30 -11.58
N LYS A 167 -15.95 -2.53 -11.86
CA LYS A 167 -16.79 -3.72 -11.68
C LYS A 167 -16.62 -4.22 -10.26
N THR A 168 -17.63 -4.03 -9.42
CA THR A 168 -17.66 -4.68 -8.11
C THR A 168 -18.03 -6.14 -8.28
N TYR A 169 -17.12 -7.03 -7.86
CA TYR A 169 -17.47 -8.42 -7.64
C TYR A 169 -18.09 -8.51 -6.25
N SER A 170 -19.41 -8.44 -6.20
CA SER A 170 -20.14 -9.02 -5.07
C SER A 170 -20.11 -10.52 -5.33
N PRO A 171 -19.42 -11.35 -4.52
CA PRO A 171 -19.79 -12.75 -4.46
C PRO A 171 -21.25 -12.72 -4.02
N LYS A 172 -22.18 -12.92 -4.95
CA LYS A 172 -23.53 -13.31 -4.57
C LYS A 172 -23.31 -14.49 -3.65
N ALA A 173 -23.64 -14.31 -2.37
CA ALA A 173 -23.88 -15.42 -1.48
C ALA A 173 -25.04 -16.18 -2.13
N SER A 174 -24.73 -17.09 -3.07
CA SER A 174 -25.51 -18.28 -3.20
C SER A 174 -25.41 -18.95 -1.83
N GLU A 175 -26.54 -19.36 -1.28
CA GLU A 175 -26.61 -20.18 -0.08
C GLU A 175 -25.86 -21.53 -0.23
N GLU A 176 -25.20 -21.74 -1.37
CA GLU A 176 -24.29 -22.85 -1.70
C GLU A 176 -22.79 -22.52 -1.46
N ALA A 177 -22.42 -21.25 -1.20
CA ALA A 177 -21.03 -20.83 -0.97
C ALA A 177 -20.52 -21.05 0.48
N GLU A 178 -21.26 -21.79 1.30
CA GLU A 178 -20.84 -22.18 2.66
C GLU A 178 -19.88 -23.39 2.71
N LEU A 179 -19.53 -23.96 1.56
CA LEU A 179 -18.75 -25.20 1.47
C LEU A 179 -17.62 -25.01 0.46
N THR A 180 -16.54 -24.36 0.89
CA THR A 180 -15.23 -24.47 0.22
C THR A 180 -14.48 -25.67 0.81
N GLY A 181 -13.78 -26.47 0.01
CA GLY A 181 -13.17 -27.76 0.38
C GLY A 181 -12.47 -27.81 1.75
N SER A 182 -11.70 -26.79 2.15
CA SER A 182 -11.02 -26.77 3.45
C SER A 182 -11.97 -26.71 4.68
N ARG A 183 -13.19 -26.18 4.50
CA ARG A 183 -14.23 -26.14 5.54
C ARG A 183 -15.06 -27.43 5.57
N ILE A 184 -15.14 -28.16 4.45
CA ILE A 184 -15.82 -29.46 4.38
C ILE A 184 -15.00 -30.51 5.15
N GLU A 185 -13.68 -30.51 4.95
CA GLU A 185 -12.76 -31.39 5.69
C GLU A 185 -12.77 -31.09 7.19
N GLN A 186 -12.75 -29.81 7.58
CA GLN A 186 -12.81 -29.42 8.99
C GLN A 186 -14.14 -29.84 9.64
N LYS A 187 -15.27 -29.68 8.94
CA LYS A 187 -16.59 -30.17 9.39
C LYS A 187 -16.66 -31.70 9.42
N ALA A 188 -15.98 -32.40 8.51
CA ALA A 188 -15.88 -33.86 8.53
C ALA A 188 -15.10 -34.34 9.77
N PHE A 189 -13.99 -33.67 10.10
CA PHE A 189 -13.23 -33.95 11.31
C PHE A 189 -14.02 -33.66 12.59
N GLU A 190 -14.80 -32.58 12.62
CA GLU A 190 -15.69 -32.27 13.76
C GLU A 190 -16.84 -33.28 13.90
N ALA A 191 -17.47 -33.71 12.80
CA ALA A 191 -18.51 -34.75 12.80
C ALA A 191 -17.95 -36.11 13.26
N LEU A 192 -16.73 -36.46 12.84
CA LEU A 192 -16.04 -37.67 13.29
C LEU A 192 -15.71 -37.62 14.79
N ASN A 193 -15.19 -36.50 15.28
CA ASN A 193 -14.83 -36.32 16.69
C ASN A 193 -16.05 -36.24 17.63
N SER A 194 -17.22 -35.86 17.11
CA SER A 194 -18.48 -35.79 17.85
C SER A 194 -19.33 -37.08 17.74
N GLY A 195 -18.92 -38.04 16.91
CA GLY A 195 -19.65 -39.29 16.68
C GLY A 195 -20.94 -39.13 15.84
N ASP A 196 -21.09 -38.02 15.12
CA ASP A 196 -22.23 -37.76 14.23
C ASP A 196 -21.98 -38.35 12.84
N TYR A 197 -22.11 -39.67 12.75
CA TYR A 197 -21.89 -40.43 11.51
C TYR A 197 -22.92 -40.12 10.42
N THR A 198 -24.10 -39.61 10.77
CA THR A 198 -25.14 -39.23 9.80
C THR A 198 -24.77 -37.93 9.08
N ASN A 199 -24.15 -36.99 9.78
CA ASN A 199 -23.62 -35.77 9.18
C ASN A 199 -22.34 -36.06 8.37
N LEU A 200 -21.49 -36.98 8.85
CA LEU A 200 -20.30 -37.42 8.13
C LEU A 200 -20.63 -38.07 6.78
N GLU A 201 -21.68 -38.90 6.72
CA GLU A 201 -22.15 -39.53 5.47
C GLU A 201 -22.69 -38.50 4.47
N LYS A 202 -23.39 -37.46 4.95
CA LYS A 202 -23.83 -36.34 4.10
C LYS A 202 -22.65 -35.53 3.56
N ILE A 203 -21.62 -35.32 4.38
CA ILE A 203 -20.41 -34.62 3.98
C ILE A 203 -19.61 -35.43 2.95
N ALA A 204 -19.51 -36.75 3.13
CA ALA A 204 -18.85 -37.64 2.16
C ALA A 204 -19.57 -37.64 0.80
N ALA A 205 -20.90 -37.67 0.79
CA ALA A 205 -21.70 -37.59 -0.44
C ALA A 205 -21.56 -36.23 -1.15
N LEU A 206 -21.27 -35.14 -0.42
CA LEU A 206 -20.97 -33.84 -1.01
C LEU A 206 -19.57 -33.82 -1.64
N MET A 207 -18.58 -34.49 -1.04
CA MET A 207 -17.23 -34.60 -1.60
C MET A 207 -17.20 -35.45 -2.88
N GLU A 208 -17.94 -36.56 -2.94
CA GLU A 208 -18.09 -37.35 -4.19
C GLU A 208 -18.76 -36.55 -5.31
N LYS A 209 -19.70 -35.66 -4.95
CA LYS A 209 -20.37 -34.79 -5.92
C LYS A 209 -19.47 -33.64 -6.38
N GLU A 210 -18.61 -33.12 -5.50
CA GLU A 210 -17.59 -32.12 -5.87
C GLU A 210 -16.50 -32.70 -6.78
N GLU A 211 -16.04 -33.94 -6.61
CA GLU A 211 -15.08 -34.56 -7.55
C GLU A 211 -15.69 -34.78 -8.95
N SER A 212 -16.98 -35.13 -9.01
CA SER A 212 -17.72 -35.24 -10.28
C SER A 212 -17.98 -33.89 -10.93
N ASP A 213 -18.31 -32.87 -10.13
CA ASP A 213 -18.54 -31.51 -10.61
C ASP A 213 -17.22 -30.78 -10.91
N GLU A 214 -16.09 -31.09 -10.27
CA GLU A 214 -14.77 -30.50 -10.53
C GLU A 214 -14.25 -30.88 -11.91
N ALA A 215 -14.47 -32.13 -12.35
CA ALA A 215 -14.10 -32.57 -13.69
C ALA A 215 -14.84 -31.80 -14.81
N GLU A 216 -16.11 -31.41 -14.57
CA GLU A 216 -16.89 -30.56 -15.48
C GLU A 216 -16.62 -29.04 -15.25
N ARG A 217 -16.39 -28.61 -14.01
CA ARG A 217 -16.06 -27.22 -13.62
C ARG A 217 -14.63 -26.80 -13.97
N THR A 218 -13.72 -27.70 -14.35
CA THR A 218 -12.44 -27.31 -14.99
C THR A 218 -12.64 -26.49 -16.29
N THR A 219 -13.87 -26.41 -16.80
CA THR A 219 -14.26 -25.52 -17.91
C THR A 219 -15.16 -24.33 -17.50
N GLY A 220 -15.43 -24.16 -16.21
CA GLY A 220 -16.35 -23.16 -15.65
C GLY A 220 -15.64 -21.91 -15.10
N SER A 221 -15.78 -20.80 -15.82
CA SER A 221 -15.37 -19.43 -15.43
C SER A 221 -13.88 -19.19 -15.17
N ILE A 222 -13.07 -19.50 -16.17
CA ILE A 222 -11.70 -18.97 -16.33
C ILE A 222 -11.77 -17.42 -16.33
N TRP A 223 -11.23 -16.78 -15.30
CA TRP A 223 -10.97 -15.34 -15.31
C TRP A 223 -9.98 -15.04 -16.45
N ARG A 224 -10.49 -14.56 -17.59
CA ARG A 224 -9.65 -13.96 -18.62
C ARG A 224 -9.30 -12.55 -18.14
N PHE A 225 -8.03 -12.32 -17.85
CA PHE A 225 -7.48 -10.97 -17.84
C PHE A 225 -7.83 -10.35 -19.21
N THR A 226 -8.80 -9.44 -19.21
CA THR A 226 -9.27 -8.71 -20.41
C THR A 226 -8.82 -7.25 -20.39
N GLY A 227 -8.05 -6.87 -19.36
CA GLY A 227 -7.45 -5.55 -19.25
C GLY A 227 -6.56 -5.30 -20.47
N LYS A 228 -6.90 -4.29 -21.26
CA LYS A 228 -5.94 -3.72 -22.22
C LYS A 228 -4.71 -3.30 -21.43
N ALA A 229 -3.52 -3.70 -21.87
CA ALA A 229 -2.27 -3.21 -21.31
C ALA A 229 -2.33 -1.68 -21.26
N GLN A 230 -2.20 -1.10 -20.06
CA GLN A 230 -2.23 0.34 -19.91
C GLN A 230 -1.07 0.95 -20.71
N GLU A 231 -1.35 2.04 -21.42
CA GLU A 231 -0.30 2.81 -22.09
C GLU A 231 0.48 3.59 -21.03
N LEU A 232 1.64 3.04 -20.63
CA LEU A 232 2.54 3.60 -19.63
C LEU A 232 3.78 4.26 -20.27
N THR A 233 3.70 4.51 -21.58
CA THR A 233 4.77 5.17 -22.32
C THR A 233 4.51 6.67 -22.38
N ILE A 234 5.55 7.47 -22.22
CA ILE A 234 5.48 8.92 -22.30
C ILE A 234 6.80 9.50 -22.80
N GLN A 235 6.72 10.60 -23.53
CA GLN A 235 7.88 11.42 -23.86
C GLN A 235 8.00 12.56 -22.85
N PHE A 236 9.02 12.50 -22.00
CA PHE A 236 9.38 13.60 -21.12
C PHE A 236 9.96 14.76 -21.94
N SER A 237 9.57 16.00 -21.62
CA SER A 237 10.21 17.17 -22.22
C SER A 237 11.65 17.31 -21.72
N GLN A 238 12.49 18.03 -22.46
CA GLN A 238 13.88 18.22 -22.07
C GLN A 238 13.99 18.96 -20.72
N GLU A 239 13.11 19.92 -20.46
CA GLU A 239 13.08 20.66 -19.19
C GLU A 239 12.79 19.72 -18.01
N ILE A 240 11.85 18.78 -18.17
CA ILE A 240 11.55 17.77 -17.14
C ILE A 240 12.77 16.87 -16.90
N LEU A 241 13.47 16.47 -17.96
CA LEU A 241 14.65 15.61 -17.84
C LEU A 241 15.81 16.32 -17.12
N GLU A 242 16.03 17.61 -17.41
CA GLU A 242 17.04 18.43 -16.73
C GLU A 242 16.70 18.58 -15.23
N GLN A 243 15.46 18.91 -14.89
CA GLN A 243 15.03 19.02 -13.49
C GLN A 243 15.06 17.67 -12.75
N ALA A 244 14.71 16.58 -13.43
CA ALA A 244 14.82 15.23 -12.87
C ALA A 244 16.29 14.87 -12.58
N GLN A 245 17.19 15.18 -13.51
CA GLN A 245 18.62 14.94 -13.37
C GLN A 245 19.22 15.73 -12.20
N ASP A 246 18.81 16.99 -12.01
CA ASP A 246 19.21 17.81 -10.85
C ASP A 246 18.77 17.20 -9.51
N LYS A 247 17.69 16.40 -9.52
CA LYS A 247 17.25 15.59 -8.37
C LYS A 247 18.00 14.26 -8.23
N GLY A 248 18.80 13.86 -9.21
CA GLY A 248 19.48 12.56 -9.25
C GLY A 248 18.63 11.44 -9.86
N LEU A 249 17.58 11.78 -10.60
CA LEU A 249 16.72 10.85 -11.32
C LEU A 249 17.13 10.77 -12.79
N SER A 250 17.15 9.56 -13.33
CA SER A 250 17.46 9.28 -14.74
C SER A 250 16.26 8.65 -15.44
N PRO A 251 15.96 9.03 -16.69
CA PRO A 251 14.89 8.41 -17.46
C PRO A 251 15.29 7.00 -17.89
N VAL A 252 14.35 6.06 -17.75
CA VAL A 252 14.52 4.68 -18.20
C VAL A 252 13.28 4.23 -18.94
N ARG A 253 13.48 3.75 -20.17
CA ARG A 253 12.50 3.02 -20.96
C ARG A 253 12.59 1.53 -20.64
N LEU A 254 11.54 0.99 -20.03
CA LEU A 254 11.39 -0.43 -19.81
C LEU A 254 10.66 -1.03 -21.02
N ALA A 255 11.38 -1.66 -21.95
CA ALA A 255 10.78 -2.23 -23.17
C ALA A 255 9.89 -3.45 -22.86
N ALA A 256 8.80 -3.68 -23.61
CA ALA A 256 7.93 -4.88 -23.43
C ALA A 256 8.70 -6.17 -23.71
N GLY A 257 9.73 -6.08 -24.56
CA GLY A 257 10.68 -7.14 -24.83
C GLY A 257 11.88 -7.17 -23.88
N SER A 258 11.91 -6.38 -22.80
CA SER A 258 12.94 -6.49 -21.76
C SER A 258 12.76 -7.83 -21.06
N ARG A 259 13.36 -8.85 -21.64
CA ARG A 259 13.36 -10.23 -21.20
C ARG A 259 13.79 -10.31 -19.74
N PHE A 260 12.83 -10.45 -18.84
CA PHE A 260 13.14 -10.90 -17.49
C PHE A 260 13.50 -12.38 -17.61
N LEU A 261 14.81 -12.70 -17.62
CA LEU A 261 15.30 -14.07 -17.85
C LEU A 261 14.81 -14.72 -19.16
N ASN A 262 14.77 -13.97 -20.26
CA ASN A 262 14.28 -14.47 -21.56
C ASN A 262 12.78 -14.79 -21.65
N LEU A 263 12.00 -14.52 -20.60
CA LEU A 263 10.55 -14.70 -20.56
C LEU A 263 9.82 -13.52 -21.17
N SER A 264 8.84 -13.82 -22.02
CA SER A 264 7.91 -12.86 -22.61
C SER A 264 6.73 -12.59 -21.66
N SER A 265 5.98 -11.51 -21.94
CA SER A 265 4.72 -11.24 -21.25
C SER A 265 3.72 -12.40 -21.39
N ASP A 266 3.77 -13.15 -22.50
CA ASP A 266 2.89 -14.30 -22.75
C ASP A 266 3.28 -15.50 -21.90
N ASP A 267 4.58 -15.74 -21.69
CA ASP A 267 5.07 -16.82 -20.81
C ASP A 267 4.61 -16.62 -19.36
N LEU A 268 4.55 -15.35 -18.94
CA LEU A 268 4.14 -14.98 -17.59
C LEU A 268 2.62 -14.82 -17.46
N ALA A 269 1.86 -14.70 -18.55
CA ALA A 269 0.41 -14.48 -18.54
C ALA A 269 -0.38 -15.56 -17.76
N SER A 270 0.08 -16.81 -17.83
CA SER A 270 -0.48 -17.93 -17.05
C SER A 270 -0.31 -17.74 -15.54
N ILE A 271 0.77 -17.07 -15.12
CA ILE A 271 1.05 -16.69 -13.74
C ILE A 271 0.09 -15.58 -13.33
N TYR A 272 -0.05 -14.51 -14.13
CA TYR A 272 -0.99 -13.41 -13.87
C TYR A 272 -2.43 -13.86 -13.58
N GLN A 273 -2.91 -14.89 -14.29
CA GLN A 273 -4.24 -15.47 -14.04
C GLN A 273 -4.38 -16.07 -12.62
N ARG A 274 -3.29 -16.59 -12.05
CA ARG A 274 -3.24 -17.23 -10.73
C ARG A 274 -2.91 -16.23 -9.60
N LEU A 275 -2.25 -15.12 -9.91
CA LEU A 275 -1.89 -14.07 -8.94
C LEU A 275 -3.10 -13.34 -8.32
N TRP A 276 -4.28 -13.49 -8.93
CA TRP A 276 -5.51 -12.81 -8.50
C TRP A 276 -6.29 -13.50 -7.37
N HIS A 277 -5.89 -14.71 -6.96
CA HIS A 277 -6.57 -15.48 -5.90
C HIS A 277 -5.59 -15.90 -4.79
N PRO A 278 -5.23 -15.00 -3.86
CA PRO A 278 -4.45 -15.38 -2.70
C PRO A 278 -5.28 -16.32 -1.82
N THR A 279 -4.86 -17.57 -1.69
CA THR A 279 -5.29 -18.43 -0.59
C THR A 279 -4.31 -18.22 0.55
N PHE A 280 -4.80 -17.79 1.70
CA PHE A 280 -4.02 -17.77 2.93
C PHE A 280 -3.69 -19.20 3.37
N THR A 281 -2.71 -19.81 2.74
CA THR A 281 -2.22 -21.13 3.14
C THR A 281 -1.19 -20.95 4.25
N ASP A 282 -1.67 -20.97 5.49
CA ASP A 282 -0.83 -21.40 6.62
C ASP A 282 -0.61 -22.94 6.61
N GLU A 283 -1.24 -23.66 5.69
CA GLU A 283 -1.02 -25.10 5.52
C GLU A 283 -0.06 -25.37 4.37
N ILE A 284 1.23 -25.19 4.65
CA ILE A 284 2.18 -26.21 4.21
C ILE A 284 2.16 -27.30 5.30
N SER A 285 1.04 -28.01 5.42
CA SER A 285 1.16 -29.45 5.42
C SER A 285 1.86 -29.79 4.10
N ARG A 286 2.84 -30.70 4.12
CA ARG A 286 3.67 -31.03 2.94
C ARG A 286 2.87 -31.37 1.66
N GLN A 287 1.55 -31.57 1.78
CA GLN A 287 0.59 -31.84 0.70
C GLN A 287 0.01 -30.56 0.04
N GLY A 288 -0.07 -29.43 0.74
CA GLY A 288 -0.62 -28.16 0.23
C GLY A 288 0.27 -27.46 -0.81
N ALA A 289 1.59 -27.61 -0.68
CA ALA A 289 2.53 -27.12 -1.69
C ALA A 289 2.48 -27.95 -2.99
N ASP A 290 2.09 -29.23 -2.92
CA ASP A 290 2.13 -30.14 -4.06
C ASP A 290 0.99 -29.95 -5.06
N TRP A 291 -0.16 -29.39 -4.65
CA TRP A 291 -1.28 -29.16 -5.59
C TRP A 291 -1.10 -27.88 -6.44
N ARG A 292 -0.42 -26.84 -5.92
CA ARG A 292 -0.04 -25.63 -6.72
C ARG A 292 1.34 -25.68 -7.35
N LYS A 293 2.26 -26.55 -6.86
CA LYS A 293 3.51 -26.86 -7.59
C LYS A 293 3.25 -27.55 -8.92
N LYS A 294 2.09 -28.19 -9.07
CA LYS A 294 1.63 -28.66 -10.38
C LYS A 294 1.16 -27.45 -11.20
N GLU A 295 1.92 -27.17 -12.27
CA GLU A 295 1.56 -26.30 -13.42
C GLU A 295 1.94 -24.80 -13.42
N ILE A 296 3.04 -24.35 -12.80
CA ILE A 296 3.72 -23.16 -13.36
C ILE A 296 4.91 -23.66 -14.19
N GLN A 297 4.70 -23.75 -15.50
CA GLN A 297 5.75 -24.16 -16.44
C GLN A 297 6.74 -23.01 -16.64
N LEU A 298 7.72 -22.91 -15.74
CA LEU A 298 8.89 -22.06 -15.94
C LEU A 298 9.94 -22.80 -16.78
N PRO A 299 10.73 -22.09 -17.63
CA PRO A 299 11.84 -22.68 -18.37
C PRO A 299 12.76 -23.48 -17.47
N VAL A 300 13.34 -24.56 -17.98
CA VAL A 300 14.18 -25.48 -17.19
C VAL A 300 15.40 -24.76 -16.59
N ASP A 301 15.93 -23.78 -17.30
CA ASP A 301 17.07 -22.95 -16.95
C ASP A 301 16.74 -21.75 -16.05
N ALA A 302 15.47 -21.58 -15.64
CA ALA A 302 15.08 -20.53 -14.71
C ALA A 302 15.79 -20.67 -13.35
N PRO A 303 16.46 -19.62 -12.84
CA PRO A 303 17.13 -19.63 -11.54
C PRO A 303 16.19 -20.03 -10.40
N ALA A 304 16.69 -20.76 -9.41
CA ALA A 304 15.90 -21.20 -8.26
C ALA A 304 15.20 -20.03 -7.54
N ALA A 305 15.93 -18.95 -7.26
CA ALA A 305 15.39 -17.76 -6.63
C ALA A 305 14.24 -17.11 -7.42
N PHE A 306 14.26 -17.21 -8.76
CA PHE A 306 13.15 -16.72 -9.57
C PHE A 306 11.91 -17.62 -9.45
N ARG A 307 12.09 -18.94 -9.32
CA ARG A 307 10.98 -19.86 -9.05
C ARG A 307 10.35 -19.55 -7.69
N ASP A 308 11.19 -19.33 -6.67
CA ASP A 308 10.75 -18.97 -5.32
C ASP A 308 9.98 -17.63 -5.33
N LEU A 309 10.42 -16.65 -6.11
CA LEU A 309 9.72 -15.37 -6.29
C LEU A 309 8.32 -15.56 -6.89
N VAL A 310 8.21 -16.37 -7.94
CA VAL A 310 6.92 -16.68 -8.59
C VAL A 310 5.98 -17.42 -7.63
N GLU A 311 6.51 -18.38 -6.87
CA GLU A 311 5.77 -19.07 -5.82
C GLU A 311 5.27 -18.08 -4.75
N LEU A 312 6.15 -17.17 -4.30
CA LEU A 312 5.81 -16.17 -3.30
C LEU A 312 4.66 -15.26 -3.76
N PHE A 313 4.68 -14.78 -5.00
CA PHE A 313 3.59 -13.99 -5.61
C PHE A 313 2.27 -14.77 -5.70
N SER A 314 2.35 -16.09 -5.89
CA SER A 314 1.18 -16.97 -5.99
C SER A 314 0.57 -17.33 -4.62
N LEU A 315 1.37 -17.24 -3.55
CA LEU A 315 0.95 -17.59 -2.19
C LEU A 315 0.49 -16.38 -1.37
N ASN A 316 0.99 -15.18 -1.65
CA ASN A 316 0.74 -14.00 -0.81
C ASN A 316 0.06 -12.86 -1.58
N PRO A 317 -0.86 -12.12 -0.95
CA PRO A 317 -1.33 -10.85 -1.46
C PRO A 317 -0.24 -9.78 -1.30
N PHE A 318 0.08 -9.10 -2.39
CA PHE A 318 0.95 -7.93 -2.43
C PHE A 318 0.14 -6.69 -2.77
N VAL A 319 0.50 -5.58 -2.15
CA VAL A 319 -0.13 -4.26 -2.36
C VAL A 319 0.95 -3.24 -2.65
N ASN A 320 0.70 -2.27 -3.52
CA ASN A 320 1.62 -1.18 -3.78
C ASN A 320 1.52 -0.12 -2.67
N SER A 321 2.38 0.92 -2.67
CA SER A 321 2.27 2.01 -1.67
C SER A 321 1.03 2.89 -1.82
N GLY A 322 0.29 2.73 -2.92
CA GLY A 322 -1.06 3.26 -3.09
C GLY A 322 -2.15 2.40 -2.47
N GLY A 323 -1.83 1.22 -1.90
CA GLY A 323 -2.80 0.35 -1.25
C GLY A 323 -3.60 -0.56 -2.19
N ALA A 324 -3.41 -0.42 -3.50
CA ALA A 324 -4.00 -1.29 -4.51
C ALA A 324 -3.20 -2.58 -4.68
N ARG A 325 -3.84 -3.64 -5.21
CA ARG A 325 -3.15 -4.90 -5.47
C ARG A 325 -1.94 -4.66 -6.37
N PHE A 326 -0.77 -5.09 -5.92
CA PHE A 326 0.44 -5.08 -6.72
C PHE A 326 0.58 -6.39 -7.50
N VAL A 327 0.66 -6.25 -8.81
CA VAL A 327 1.08 -7.30 -9.72
C VAL A 327 2.20 -6.70 -10.58
N PRO A 328 3.34 -7.38 -10.78
CA PRO A 328 4.45 -6.85 -11.58
C PRO A 328 3.98 -6.29 -12.93
N VAL A 329 4.54 -5.16 -13.38
CA VAL A 329 4.16 -4.56 -14.67
C VAL A 329 5.21 -4.93 -15.72
N LEU A 330 4.81 -5.71 -16.71
CA LEU A 330 5.69 -6.17 -17.79
C LEU A 330 5.45 -5.43 -19.12
N ALA A 331 4.58 -4.42 -19.11
CA ALA A 331 4.34 -3.58 -20.26
C ALA A 331 5.54 -2.65 -20.56
N GLU A 332 5.48 -2.00 -21.71
CA GLU A 332 6.32 -0.84 -21.98
C GLU A 332 5.98 0.29 -21.02
N GLU A 333 7.00 0.82 -20.37
CA GLU A 333 6.84 1.88 -19.38
C GLU A 333 8.03 2.83 -19.44
N ASP A 334 7.76 4.13 -19.33
CA ASP A 334 8.77 5.15 -19.07
C ASP A 334 8.71 5.58 -17.59
N VAL A 335 9.83 5.48 -16.90
CA VAL A 335 9.99 5.86 -15.49
C VAL A 335 11.18 6.80 -15.30
N LEU A 336 11.17 7.57 -14.22
CA LEU A 336 12.37 8.24 -13.71
C LEU A 336 12.83 7.49 -12.46
N ILE A 337 14.10 7.09 -12.40
CA ILE A 337 14.64 6.30 -11.28
C ILE A 337 15.94 6.91 -10.76
N GLU A 338 16.25 6.70 -9.49
CA GLU A 338 17.62 6.93 -9.03
C GLU A 338 18.53 5.82 -9.57
N ASP A 339 19.59 6.21 -10.28
CA ASP A 339 20.41 5.33 -11.10
C ASP A 339 21.88 5.29 -10.65
N PHE A 340 22.11 5.31 -9.34
CA PHE A 340 23.44 5.13 -8.75
C PHE A 340 23.77 3.64 -8.56
N ASP A 341 25.06 3.31 -8.50
CA ASP A 341 25.56 1.97 -8.22
C ASP A 341 25.35 1.56 -6.75
N GLU A 342 25.16 0.26 -6.50
CA GLU A 342 25.04 -0.25 -5.14
C GLU A 342 26.37 -0.11 -4.38
N PRO A 343 26.39 0.58 -3.23
CA PRO A 343 27.61 0.77 -2.47
C PRO A 343 28.08 -0.54 -1.84
N ASP A 344 29.39 -0.70 -1.70
CA ASP A 344 29.97 -1.79 -0.93
C ASP A 344 29.59 -1.68 0.56
N ALA A 345 29.68 -2.81 1.27
CA ALA A 345 29.42 -2.85 2.70
C ALA A 345 30.40 -1.91 3.44
N GLY A 346 29.87 -1.02 4.26
CA GLY A 346 30.67 -0.08 5.06
C GLY A 346 31.18 1.15 4.29
N THR A 347 30.87 1.32 3.00
CA THR A 347 31.19 2.57 2.28
C THR A 347 30.05 3.59 2.42
N GLU A 348 30.34 4.86 2.18
CA GLU A 348 29.32 5.92 2.11
C GLU A 348 28.30 5.62 1.00
N THR A 349 27.05 5.99 1.26
CA THR A 349 25.97 5.84 0.28
C THR A 349 25.94 7.04 -0.68
N PRO A 350 25.49 6.87 -1.93
CA PRO A 350 25.41 7.99 -2.87
C PRO A 350 24.45 9.09 -2.39
N ALA A 351 24.92 10.32 -2.23
CA ALA A 351 24.04 11.46 -1.95
C ALA A 351 23.20 11.81 -3.19
N SER A 352 22.00 12.36 -2.98
CA SER A 352 21.23 13.01 -4.05
C SER A 352 20.43 14.19 -3.50
N THR A 353 20.15 15.16 -4.38
CA THR A 353 19.27 16.29 -4.05
C THR A 353 17.86 15.80 -3.71
N LEU A 354 17.41 14.68 -4.32
CA LEU A 354 16.15 14.02 -3.96
C LEU A 354 16.13 13.57 -2.49
N LEU A 355 17.20 12.89 -2.05
CA LEU A 355 17.31 12.40 -0.67
C LEU A 355 17.23 13.54 0.35
N SER A 356 17.96 14.63 0.10
CA SER A 356 17.89 15.82 0.96
C SER A 356 16.54 16.53 0.88
N SER A 357 15.88 16.55 -0.29
CA SER A 357 14.52 17.11 -0.45
C SER A 357 13.50 16.32 0.36
N LEU A 358 13.67 14.99 0.46
CA LEU A 358 12.88 14.12 1.35
C LEU A 358 13.24 14.29 2.83
N GLY A 359 14.34 14.99 3.15
CA GLY A 359 14.77 15.28 4.51
C GLY A 359 15.70 14.25 5.13
N PHE A 360 16.24 13.34 4.32
CA PHE A 360 17.16 12.33 4.79
C PHE A 360 18.61 12.77 4.58
N LYS A 361 19.47 12.35 5.51
CA LYS A 361 20.93 12.56 5.42
C LYS A 361 21.65 11.38 4.80
N ASP A 362 21.10 10.18 4.98
CA ASP A 362 21.61 8.91 4.47
C ASP A 362 20.42 8.09 3.94
N ARG A 363 20.71 7.13 3.05
CA ARG A 363 19.77 6.17 2.48
C ARG A 363 19.61 4.92 3.33
N ARG A 364 20.64 4.60 4.13
CA ARG A 364 20.66 3.46 5.05
C ARG A 364 19.98 3.80 6.37
N GLY A 365 19.56 2.76 7.08
CA GLY A 365 18.97 2.92 8.41
C GLY A 365 17.63 3.65 8.41
N LEU A 366 16.94 3.66 7.28
CA LEU A 366 15.61 4.26 7.17
C LEU A 366 14.54 3.18 7.37
N SER A 367 13.66 3.37 8.35
CA SER A 367 12.47 2.53 8.48
C SER A 367 11.47 2.84 7.38
N ARG A 368 10.65 1.85 6.98
CA ARG A 368 9.58 2.08 6.01
C ARG A 368 8.60 3.16 6.48
N ILE A 369 8.33 3.25 7.78
CA ILE A 369 7.47 4.29 8.36
C ILE A 369 8.04 5.69 8.09
N SER A 370 9.35 5.88 8.28
CA SER A 370 10.01 7.17 8.04
C SER A 370 9.97 7.56 6.56
N ILE A 371 10.19 6.59 5.66
CA ILE A 371 10.14 6.79 4.21
C ILE A 371 8.74 7.21 3.76
N GLU A 372 7.71 6.48 4.17
CA GLU A 372 6.32 6.82 3.83
C GLU A 372 5.91 8.20 4.34
N LYS A 373 6.30 8.54 5.58
CA LYS A 373 6.04 9.88 6.13
C LYS A 373 6.62 10.97 5.22
N ALA A 374 7.89 10.83 4.80
CA ALA A 374 8.54 11.79 3.92
C ALA A 374 7.90 11.85 2.52
N LEU A 375 7.51 10.71 1.95
CA LEU A 375 6.83 10.65 0.65
C LEU A 375 5.46 11.34 0.70
N ILE A 376 4.66 11.10 1.74
CA ILE A 376 3.34 11.74 1.92
C ILE A 376 3.49 13.25 2.14
N GLU A 377 4.53 13.71 2.83
CA GLU A 377 4.75 15.13 3.12
C GLU A 377 5.31 15.91 1.92
N ARG A 378 6.23 15.30 1.16
CA ARG A 378 7.07 16.03 0.21
C ARG A 378 7.04 15.48 -1.20
N GLY A 379 6.59 14.24 -1.39
CA GLY A 379 6.59 13.58 -2.70
C GLY A 379 5.84 14.37 -3.77
N ASN A 380 4.63 14.83 -3.49
CA ASN A 380 3.86 15.63 -4.45
C ASN A 380 4.50 16.98 -4.78
N THR A 381 5.17 17.61 -3.82
CA THR A 381 5.93 18.85 -4.09
C THR A 381 7.15 18.56 -4.96
N ILE A 382 7.90 17.50 -4.67
CA ILE A 382 9.05 17.09 -5.49
C ILE A 382 8.64 16.77 -6.92
N VAL A 383 7.51 16.07 -7.12
CA VAL A 383 6.97 15.78 -8.45
C VAL A 383 6.63 17.07 -9.21
N ARG A 384 6.02 18.08 -8.54
CA ARG A 384 5.78 19.40 -9.13
C ARG A 384 7.07 20.14 -9.46
N ASP A 385 8.07 20.09 -8.59
CA ASP A 385 9.35 20.77 -8.78
C ASP A 385 10.10 20.24 -10.01
N ILE A 386 9.92 18.97 -10.35
CA ILE A 386 10.46 18.34 -11.58
C ILE A 386 9.64 18.74 -12.83
N GLY A 387 8.49 19.41 -12.67
CA GLY A 387 7.61 19.82 -13.76
C GLY A 387 6.54 18.80 -14.13
N LEU A 388 6.32 17.76 -13.31
CA LEU A 388 5.28 16.75 -13.52
C LEU A 388 4.02 17.05 -12.71
N ASP A 389 2.86 16.61 -13.20
CA ASP A 389 1.59 16.71 -12.46
C ASP A 389 1.48 15.59 -11.41
N PRO A 390 1.39 15.90 -10.09
CA PRO A 390 1.19 14.90 -9.05
C PRO A 390 -0.10 14.11 -9.18
N ARG A 391 -1.08 14.57 -9.96
CA ARG A 391 -2.30 13.81 -10.27
C ARG A 391 -2.04 12.69 -11.28
N ALA A 392 -0.98 12.81 -12.08
CA ALA A 392 -0.58 11.80 -13.06
C ALA A 392 0.63 10.98 -12.62
N PHE A 393 1.50 11.54 -11.77
CA PHE A 393 2.76 10.94 -11.33
C PHE A 393 2.87 10.88 -9.81
N ARG A 394 3.64 9.92 -9.30
CA ARG A 394 3.92 9.76 -7.87
C ARG A 394 5.38 9.34 -7.66
N LEU A 395 6.01 9.95 -6.66
CA LEU A 395 7.31 9.50 -6.14
C LEU A 395 7.09 8.37 -5.13
N ILE A 396 7.77 7.24 -5.31
CA ILE A 396 7.67 6.04 -4.50
C ILE A 396 9.05 5.39 -4.29
N CYS A 397 9.15 4.41 -3.39
CA CYS A 397 10.29 3.48 -3.43
C CYS A 397 10.32 2.76 -4.79
N ILE A 398 11.48 2.30 -5.24
CA ILE A 398 11.57 1.61 -6.52
C ILE A 398 10.68 0.33 -6.51
N PRO A 399 9.80 0.13 -7.50
CA PRO A 399 9.02 -1.11 -7.59
C PRO A 399 9.91 -2.34 -7.81
N PRO A 400 9.57 -3.52 -7.25
CA PRO A 400 10.38 -4.74 -7.40
C PRO A 400 10.63 -5.13 -8.87
N ASP A 401 9.62 -4.98 -9.72
CA ASP A 401 9.67 -5.29 -11.14
C ASP A 401 10.56 -4.30 -11.93
N VAL A 402 10.51 -3.01 -11.58
CA VAL A 402 11.41 -1.99 -12.14
C VAL A 402 12.86 -2.29 -11.73
N TYR A 403 13.09 -2.56 -10.44
CA TYR A 403 14.40 -2.91 -9.93
C TYR A 403 14.97 -4.14 -10.65
N GLY A 404 14.19 -5.21 -10.77
CA GLY A 404 14.62 -6.43 -11.45
C GLY A 404 14.94 -6.24 -12.94
N ARG A 405 14.12 -5.47 -13.66
CA ARG A 405 14.32 -5.21 -15.11
C ARG A 405 15.53 -4.32 -15.39
N VAL A 406 15.75 -3.29 -14.57
CA VAL A 406 16.88 -2.36 -14.71
C VAL A 406 18.17 -2.96 -14.16
N GLY A 407 18.08 -3.68 -13.05
CA GLY A 407 19.22 -4.21 -12.31
C GLY A 407 20.09 -5.16 -13.13
N VAL A 408 19.54 -5.88 -14.11
CA VAL A 408 20.32 -6.70 -15.06
C VAL A 408 21.36 -5.87 -15.81
N GLN A 409 20.99 -4.66 -16.25
CA GLN A 409 21.86 -3.78 -17.03
C GLN A 409 22.79 -2.94 -16.14
N ARG A 410 22.34 -2.63 -14.92
CA ARG A 410 23.07 -1.79 -13.95
C ARG A 410 23.92 -2.58 -12.95
N GLY A 411 23.87 -3.91 -12.98
CA GLY A 411 24.62 -4.76 -12.06
C GLY A 411 24.10 -4.69 -10.62
N TRP A 412 22.84 -4.36 -10.42
CA TRP A 412 22.21 -4.39 -9.09
C TRP A 412 21.96 -5.84 -8.65
N GLY A 413 21.73 -6.03 -7.36
CA GLY A 413 21.48 -7.34 -6.79
C GLY A 413 22.72 -8.20 -6.65
N GLN A 414 23.91 -7.60 -6.73
CA GLN A 414 25.20 -8.29 -6.65
C GLN A 414 25.92 -8.06 -5.31
N LYS A 415 25.32 -7.26 -4.43
CA LYS A 415 25.87 -6.88 -3.13
C LYS A 415 25.03 -7.48 -1.99
N PRO A 416 25.62 -7.70 -0.80
CA PRO A 416 24.90 -8.17 0.39
C PRO A 416 24.14 -7.01 1.06
N LEU A 417 23.22 -6.39 0.31
CA LEU A 417 22.50 -5.19 0.70
C LEU A 417 21.05 -5.30 0.22
N TRP A 418 20.10 -5.03 1.12
CA TRP A 418 18.71 -4.91 0.74
C TRP A 418 18.35 -3.50 0.25
N THR A 419 17.40 -3.44 -0.66
CA THR A 419 16.73 -2.22 -1.10
C THR A 419 15.27 -2.26 -0.65
N HIS A 420 14.76 -1.15 -0.09
CA HIS A 420 13.32 -0.96 0.13
C HIS A 420 12.60 -0.93 -1.22
N PHE A 421 11.62 -1.81 -1.41
CA PHE A 421 10.79 -1.83 -2.62
C PHE A 421 9.43 -1.22 -2.40
N ASP A 422 8.80 -0.70 -3.45
CA ASP A 422 7.42 -0.24 -3.35
C ASP A 422 6.48 -1.34 -2.85
N GLY A 423 5.59 -1.00 -1.91
CA GLY A 423 4.51 -1.87 -1.48
C GLY A 423 4.77 -2.72 -0.24
N TYR A 424 3.82 -3.62 0.00
CA TYR A 424 3.72 -4.47 1.18
C TYR A 424 3.26 -5.89 0.81
N MET A 425 3.66 -6.85 1.63
CA MET A 425 3.12 -8.20 1.67
C MET A 425 2.05 -8.28 2.76
N GLY A 426 0.84 -8.71 2.40
CA GLY A 426 -0.25 -8.94 3.33
C GLY A 426 -0.13 -10.27 4.05
N MET A 427 -0.22 -10.24 5.37
CA MET A 427 -0.15 -11.41 6.24
C MET A 427 -1.57 -11.86 6.63
N LYS A 428 -1.75 -13.14 6.96
CA LYS A 428 -3.07 -13.69 7.36
C LYS A 428 -3.73 -12.98 8.54
N ASN A 429 -2.95 -12.44 9.46
CA ASN A 429 -3.47 -11.71 10.61
C ASN A 429 -3.94 -10.27 10.28
N GLY A 430 -3.94 -9.88 9.01
CA GLY A 430 -4.28 -8.53 8.57
C GLY A 430 -3.10 -7.57 8.51
N ASN A 431 -1.95 -7.93 9.08
CA ASN A 431 -0.79 -7.04 9.14
C ASN A 431 -0.11 -6.92 7.77
N LEU A 432 0.48 -5.76 7.52
CA LEU A 432 1.28 -5.50 6.34
C LEU A 432 2.77 -5.47 6.67
N ARG A 433 3.57 -6.23 5.93
CA ARG A 433 5.04 -6.20 5.98
C ARG A 433 5.60 -5.41 4.81
N ALA A 434 6.55 -4.52 5.07
CA ALA A 434 7.18 -3.73 4.02
C ALA A 434 7.99 -4.62 3.09
N LEU A 435 7.99 -4.34 1.78
CA LEU A 435 8.79 -5.09 0.83
C LEU A 435 10.24 -4.61 0.83
N ALA A 436 11.15 -5.58 0.83
CA ALA A 436 12.57 -5.38 0.60
C ALA A 436 13.11 -6.53 -0.25
N GLY A 437 14.31 -6.36 -0.80
CA GLY A 437 14.99 -7.43 -1.53
C GLY A 437 16.24 -6.93 -2.23
N GLY A 438 16.73 -7.68 -3.22
CA GLY A 438 17.96 -7.33 -3.92
C GLY A 438 19.25 -7.84 -3.27
N ASP A 439 19.24 -8.61 -2.19
CA ASP A 439 20.50 -9.06 -1.57
C ASP A 439 21.01 -10.34 -2.26
N VAL A 440 22.26 -10.30 -2.72
CA VAL A 440 22.91 -11.40 -3.45
C VAL A 440 22.89 -12.73 -2.69
N ARG A 441 22.89 -12.68 -1.35
CA ARG A 441 22.89 -13.87 -0.48
C ARG A 441 21.56 -14.62 -0.51
N PHE A 442 20.48 -13.96 -0.91
CA PHE A 442 19.12 -14.48 -0.90
C PHE A 442 18.50 -14.59 -2.30
N GLY A 443 19.28 -14.36 -3.36
CA GLY A 443 18.81 -14.46 -4.75
C GLY A 443 19.05 -13.22 -5.61
N GLY A 444 19.64 -12.16 -5.02
CA GLY A 444 20.02 -10.95 -5.75
C GLY A 444 18.80 -10.27 -6.37
N LEU A 445 18.79 -10.14 -7.69
CA LEU A 445 17.68 -9.52 -8.43
C LEU A 445 16.30 -10.18 -8.21
N PHE A 446 16.26 -11.43 -7.74
CA PHE A 446 15.03 -12.17 -7.47
C PHE A 446 14.67 -12.26 -5.99
N ASP A 447 15.51 -11.72 -5.11
CA ASP A 447 15.23 -11.68 -3.68
C ASP A 447 14.06 -10.72 -3.42
N LEU A 448 13.04 -11.21 -2.72
CA LEU A 448 11.88 -10.46 -2.26
C LEU A 448 11.43 -10.99 -0.91
N VAL A 449 11.35 -10.12 0.08
CA VAL A 449 11.01 -10.46 1.45
C VAL A 449 10.08 -9.41 2.08
N GLY A 450 9.22 -9.87 2.99
CA GLY A 450 8.43 -8.99 3.87
C GLY A 450 9.15 -8.74 5.19
N ILE A 451 9.55 -7.50 5.45
CA ILE A 451 10.19 -7.05 6.69
C ILE A 451 9.24 -6.23 7.57
N SER A 452 9.60 -6.05 8.84
CA SER A 452 8.86 -5.15 9.72
C SER A 452 8.95 -3.70 9.23
N ARG A 453 7.89 -2.92 9.42
CA ARG A 453 7.82 -1.53 8.92
C ARG A 453 8.74 -0.57 9.68
N ASP A 454 9.09 -0.92 10.90
CA ASP A 454 10.01 -0.20 11.79
C ASP A 454 11.47 -0.65 11.64
N TYR A 455 11.76 -1.65 10.79
CA TYR A 455 13.12 -2.13 10.57
C TYR A 455 14.00 -1.06 9.90
N ASP A 456 15.04 -0.62 10.58
CA ASP A 456 15.91 0.51 10.25
C ASP A 456 17.40 0.14 10.28
N SER A 457 17.75 -1.03 9.77
CA SER A 457 19.15 -1.48 9.72
C SER A 457 19.98 -0.77 8.65
N ASP A 458 21.29 -0.65 8.89
CA ASP A 458 22.25 -0.21 7.87
C ASP A 458 22.41 -1.20 6.70
N HIS A 459 21.88 -2.42 6.82
CA HIS A 459 21.86 -3.44 5.77
C HIS A 459 20.69 -3.28 4.78
N ILE A 460 19.86 -2.25 4.92
CA ILE A 460 18.82 -1.90 3.96
C ILE A 460 18.97 -0.43 3.55
N MET A 461 18.71 -0.13 2.28
CA MET A 461 18.79 1.22 1.74
C MET A 461 17.55 1.63 0.94
N ALA A 462 17.33 2.94 0.83
CA ALA A 462 16.27 3.50 0.01
C ALA A 462 16.75 3.89 -1.40
N ARG A 463 15.98 3.48 -2.41
CA ARG A 463 16.07 3.91 -3.80
C ARG A 463 14.67 4.30 -4.28
N PHE A 464 14.55 5.45 -4.94
CA PHE A 464 13.26 6.00 -5.32
C PHE A 464 13.02 5.99 -6.84
N ALA A 465 11.75 6.05 -7.21
CA ALA A 465 11.28 6.17 -8.59
C ALA A 465 10.09 7.13 -8.67
N VAL A 466 9.99 7.88 -9.77
CA VAL A 466 8.77 8.59 -10.16
C VAL A 466 8.08 7.77 -11.24
N VAL A 467 6.83 7.43 -10.97
CA VAL A 467 6.02 6.53 -11.80
C VAL A 467 4.68 7.17 -12.13
N GLN A 468 4.03 6.71 -13.20
CA GLN A 468 2.66 7.11 -13.51
C GLN A 468 1.67 6.47 -12.54
N ARG A 469 0.74 7.23 -11.95
CA ARG A 469 -0.28 6.68 -11.03
C ARG A 469 -1.12 5.57 -11.64
N ARG A 470 -1.33 5.60 -12.96
CA ARG A 470 -2.01 4.54 -13.72
C ARG A 470 -1.43 3.15 -13.41
N ARG A 471 -0.10 3.02 -13.26
CA ARG A 471 0.55 1.74 -12.90
C ARG A 471 0.13 1.20 -11.54
N LEU A 472 -0.24 2.10 -10.62
CA LEU A 472 -0.62 1.76 -9.25
C LEU A 472 -2.10 1.41 -9.17
N GLU A 473 -2.89 1.75 -10.19
CA GLU A 473 -4.28 1.37 -10.28
C GLU A 473 -4.41 -0.12 -10.57
N THR A 474 -5.36 -0.75 -9.90
CA THR A 474 -5.71 -2.13 -10.13
C THR A 474 -6.21 -2.31 -11.56
N VAL A 475 -5.53 -3.15 -12.35
CA VAL A 475 -5.98 -3.47 -13.71
C VAL A 475 -7.18 -4.40 -13.62
N GLY A 476 -8.36 -3.89 -14.02
CA GLY A 476 -9.61 -4.65 -14.12
C GLY A 476 -9.85 -5.22 -15.51
#